data_AF-A0A258V3Z2-F1
#
_entry.id   AF-A0A258V3Z2-F1
#
_cell.length_a   1.000
_cell.length_b   1.000
_cell.length_c   1.000
_cell.angle_alpha   90.00
_cell.angle_beta   90.00
_cell.angle_gamma   90.00
#
_symmetry.space_group_name_H-M   'P 1'
#
loop_
_entity.id
_entity.type
_entity.pdbx_description
1 polymer ?
#
loop_
_entity_poly.entity_id
_entity_poly.type
_entity_poly.pdbx_seq_one_letter_code
_entity_poly.pdbx_strand_id
1 'polypeptide(L)'
;MKKQVQKGFTLIELMIVVAIIGILAAIAIPAYSDYQAKSKVTAGLAEVAGYKTAFELWLNDGNAAVTLANINAPAQTANCDMQIIGTTQLQCTIRQAPTQVNGGTISVRRDAITGAWDCVAAGGAADVKYKPKSCA
;
A
#
# COMPACT_ATOMS: atom_id res chain seq x y z
N MET A 1 34.11 -1.49 50.18
CA MET A 1 33.39 -1.42 48.90
C MET A 1 34.29 -1.96 47.80
N LYS A 2 34.00 -3.14 47.23
CA LYS A 2 34.79 -3.67 46.10
C LYS A 2 34.40 -2.92 44.83
N LYS A 3 35.33 -2.13 44.27
CA LYS A 3 35.14 -1.39 43.02
C LYS A 3 35.09 -2.41 41.87
N GLN A 4 33.90 -2.65 41.33
CA GLN A 4 33.72 -3.47 40.14
C GLN A 4 34.43 -2.78 38.97
N VAL A 5 35.44 -3.42 38.39
CA VAL A 5 36.12 -2.92 37.19
C VAL A 5 35.17 -3.13 36.01
N GLN A 6 34.69 -2.03 35.42
CA GLN A 6 33.90 -2.07 34.19
C GLN A 6 34.75 -2.69 33.07
N LYS A 7 34.40 -3.90 32.64
CA LYS A 7 34.97 -4.51 31.45
C LYS A 7 34.40 -3.78 30.23
N GLY A 8 35.23 -2.95 29.59
CA GLY A 8 34.88 -2.31 28.33
C GLY A 8 34.82 -3.32 27.19
N PHE A 9 34.06 -2.99 26.15
CA PHE A 9 33.97 -3.72 24.89
C PHE A 9 35.22 -3.44 24.04
N THR A 10 35.82 -4.45 23.42
CA THR A 10 37.04 -4.25 22.63
C THR A 10 36.71 -3.71 21.23
N LEU A 11 37.65 -2.97 20.63
CA LEU A 11 37.49 -2.46 19.26
C LEU A 11 37.32 -3.59 18.24
N ILE A 12 37.99 -4.73 18.45
CA ILE A 12 37.88 -5.88 17.56
C ILE A 12 36.50 -6.57 17.67
N GLU A 13 35.95 -6.68 18.87
CA GLU A 13 34.57 -7.19 19.05
C GLU A 13 33.57 -6.28 18.35
N LEU A 14 33.76 -4.96 18.41
CA LEU A 14 32.89 -4.01 17.73
C LEU A 14 32.98 -4.09 16.22
N MET A 15 34.18 -4.24 15.67
CA MET A 15 34.36 -4.40 14.23
C MET A 15 33.70 -5.68 13.70
N ILE A 16 33.80 -6.79 14.44
CA ILE A 16 33.17 -8.06 14.05
C ILE A 16 31.64 -7.94 14.11
N VAL A 17 31.10 -7.31 15.17
CA VAL A 17 29.66 -7.10 15.28
C VAL A 17 29.12 -6.26 14.13
N VAL A 18 29.81 -5.16 13.77
CA VAL A 18 29.40 -4.32 12.63
C VAL A 18 29.46 -5.10 11.31
N ALA A 19 30.48 -5.94 11.11
CA ALA A 19 30.58 -6.77 9.91
C ALA A 19 29.40 -7.76 9.79
N ILE A 20 29.04 -8.43 10.88
CA ILE A 20 27.90 -9.37 10.90
C ILE A 20 26.57 -8.63 10.65
N ILE A 21 26.35 -7.49 11.32
CA ILE A 21 25.15 -6.67 11.10
C ILE A 21 25.10 -6.18 9.65
N GLY A 22 26.23 -5.81 9.05
CA GLY A 22 26.32 -5.41 7.66
C GLY A 22 25.86 -6.49 6.68
N ILE A 23 26.30 -7.74 6.89
CA ILE A 23 25.89 -8.89 6.06
C ILE A 23 24.37 -9.15 6.21
N LEU A 24 23.86 -9.14 7.44
CA LEU A 24 22.43 -9.36 7.69
C LEU A 24 21.58 -8.23 7.09
N ALA A 25 22.02 -6.97 7.22
CA ALA A 25 21.31 -5.80 6.71
C ALA A 25 21.20 -5.82 5.17
N ALA A 26 22.24 -6.29 4.46
CA ALA A 26 22.22 -6.39 3.01
C ALA A 26 21.10 -7.30 2.47
N ILE A 27 20.70 -8.33 3.23
CA ILE A 27 19.61 -9.24 2.87
C ILE A 27 18.27 -8.74 3.44
N ALA A 28 18.28 -8.27 4.69
CA ALA A 28 17.07 -7.89 5.40
C ALA A 28 16.43 -6.61 4.85
N ILE A 29 17.22 -5.61 4.45
CA ILE A 29 16.70 -4.32 3.99
C ILE A 29 15.90 -4.46 2.68
N PRO A 30 16.39 -5.13 1.62
CA PRO A 30 15.60 -5.35 0.41
C PRO A 30 14.31 -6.13 0.68
N ALA A 31 14.40 -7.21 1.47
CA ALA A 31 13.24 -8.04 1.80
C ALA A 31 12.18 -7.28 2.60
N TYR A 32 12.59 -6.46 3.56
CA TYR A 32 11.69 -5.60 4.33
C TYR A 32 11.04 -4.53 3.45
N SER A 33 11.79 -3.92 2.53
CA SER A 33 11.25 -2.93 1.59
C SER A 33 10.19 -3.56 0.67
N ASP A 34 10.42 -4.77 0.19
CA ASP A 34 9.46 -5.52 -0.63
C ASP A 34 8.17 -5.83 0.16
N TYR A 35 8.32 -6.22 1.43
CA TYR A 35 7.18 -6.47 2.31
C TYR A 35 6.36 -5.20 2.57
N GLN A 36 7.03 -4.06 2.79
CA GLN A 36 6.35 -2.77 2.93
C GLN A 36 5.61 -2.39 1.66
N ALA A 37 6.22 -2.58 0.48
CA ALA A 37 5.60 -2.29 -0.80
C ALA A 37 4.30 -3.10 -0.98
N LYS A 38 4.36 -4.42 -0.77
CA LYS A 38 3.20 -5.31 -0.85
C LYS A 38 2.12 -4.96 0.18
N SER A 39 2.52 -4.64 1.41
CA SER A 39 1.61 -4.25 2.49
C SER A 39 0.86 -2.96 2.15
N LYS A 40 1.57 -1.94 1.63
CA LYS A 40 0.97 -0.68 1.20
C LYS A 40 -0.02 -0.86 0.04
N VAL A 41 0.33 -1.68 -0.95
CA VAL A 41 -0.57 -2.02 -2.07
C VAL A 41 -1.84 -2.72 -1.55
N THR A 42 -1.69 -3.69 -0.65
CA THR A 42 -2.83 -4.44 -0.09
C THR A 42 -3.71 -3.56 0.80
N ALA A 43 -3.11 -2.70 1.61
CA ALA A 43 -3.84 -1.72 2.42
C ALA A 43 -4.64 -0.75 1.54
N GLY A 44 -4.03 -0.26 0.45
CA GLY A 44 -4.72 0.61 -0.49
C GLY A 44 -5.91 -0.08 -1.17
N LEU A 45 -5.79 -1.36 -1.53
CA LEU A 45 -6.92 -2.14 -2.02
C LEU A 45 -8.06 -2.21 -0.99
N ALA A 46 -7.74 -2.49 0.28
CA ALA A 46 -8.74 -2.61 1.32
C ALA A 46 -9.50 -1.28 1.54
N GLU A 47 -8.79 -0.15 1.51
CA GLU A 47 -9.39 1.17 1.65
C GLU A 47 -10.32 1.49 0.47
N VAL A 48 -9.87 1.31 -0.77
CA VAL A 48 -10.70 1.55 -1.96
C VAL A 48 -11.91 0.61 -2.00
N ALA A 49 -11.69 -0.68 -1.74
CA ALA A 49 -12.76 -1.68 -1.77
C ALA A 49 -13.83 -1.42 -0.70
N GLY A 50 -13.47 -0.80 0.43
CA GLY A 50 -14.41 -0.43 1.49
C GLY A 50 -15.52 0.52 1.05
N TYR A 51 -15.30 1.32 0.00
CA TYR A 51 -16.30 2.27 -0.51
C TYR A 51 -17.18 1.71 -1.64
N LYS A 52 -16.99 0.44 -2.06
CA LYS A 52 -17.84 -0.18 -3.09
C LYS A 52 -19.32 -0.15 -2.71
N THR A 53 -19.65 -0.45 -1.45
CA THR A 53 -21.05 -0.45 -1.00
C THR A 53 -21.66 0.95 -1.06
N ALA A 54 -20.95 1.98 -0.58
CA ALA A 54 -21.42 3.37 -0.66
C ALA A 54 -21.61 3.82 -2.12
N PHE A 55 -20.70 3.41 -3.00
CA PHE A 55 -20.80 3.62 -4.44
C PHE A 55 -22.06 2.97 -5.02
N GLU A 56 -22.34 1.71 -4.71
CA GLU A 56 -23.55 1.01 -5.17
C GLU A 56 -24.83 1.64 -4.66
N LEU A 57 -24.88 2.00 -3.38
CA LEU A 57 -26.05 2.65 -2.78
C LEU A 57 -26.36 3.96 -3.52
N TRP A 58 -25.35 4.78 -3.78
CA TRP A 58 -25.52 6.04 -4.50
C TRP A 58 -26.11 5.87 -5.90
N LEU A 59 -25.66 4.85 -6.65
CA LEU A 59 -26.19 4.53 -7.98
C LEU A 59 -27.62 3.98 -7.90
N ASN A 60 -27.91 3.14 -6.91
CA ASN A 60 -29.24 2.56 -6.72
C ASN A 60 -30.30 3.61 -6.36
N ASP A 61 -29.90 4.72 -5.76
CA ASP A 61 -30.77 5.89 -5.54
C ASP A 61 -31.09 6.67 -6.84
N GLY A 62 -30.58 6.22 -7.99
CA GLY A 62 -30.85 6.80 -9.31
C GLY A 62 -29.89 7.92 -9.72
N ASN A 63 -28.82 8.15 -8.95
CA ASN A 63 -27.83 9.17 -9.28
C ASN A 63 -26.84 8.66 -10.35
N ALA A 64 -26.58 9.48 -11.38
CA ALA A 64 -25.74 9.07 -12.51
C ALA A 64 -24.23 9.29 -12.30
N ALA A 65 -23.83 10.25 -11.46
CA ALA A 65 -22.44 10.63 -11.25
C ALA A 65 -22.00 10.33 -9.81
N VAL A 66 -20.92 9.57 -9.66
CA VAL A 66 -20.28 9.31 -8.38
C VAL A 66 -19.11 10.27 -8.18
N THR A 67 -19.07 10.91 -7.02
CA THR A 67 -17.93 11.71 -6.56
C THR A 67 -17.51 11.20 -5.19
N LEU A 68 -16.26 11.47 -4.78
CA LEU A 68 -15.79 11.09 -3.44
C LEU A 68 -16.67 11.67 -2.34
N ALA A 69 -17.12 12.93 -2.49
CA ALA A 69 -17.97 13.60 -1.52
C ALA A 69 -19.32 12.88 -1.33
N ASN A 70 -19.96 12.47 -2.42
CA ASN A 70 -21.30 11.88 -2.37
C ASN A 70 -21.31 10.47 -1.77
N ILE A 71 -20.18 9.75 -1.85
CA ILE A 71 -20.00 8.44 -1.20
C ILE A 71 -19.29 8.54 0.14
N ASN A 72 -19.07 9.75 0.65
CA ASN A 72 -18.32 10.04 1.89
C ASN A 72 -16.91 9.40 1.93
N ALA A 73 -16.27 9.26 0.78
CA ALA A 73 -14.87 8.85 0.70
C ALA A 73 -13.96 10.08 0.88
N PRO A 74 -12.99 10.04 1.80
CA PRO A 74 -12.02 11.12 1.94
C PRO A 74 -11.10 11.15 0.72
N ALA A 75 -10.69 12.35 0.29
CA ALA A 75 -9.73 12.52 -0.80
C ALA A 75 -8.34 11.95 -0.45
N GLN A 76 -8.01 11.88 0.84
CA GLN A 76 -6.77 11.30 1.33
C GLN A 76 -7.00 10.48 2.59
N THR A 77 -6.29 9.36 2.66
CA THR A 77 -6.18 8.51 3.84
C THR A 77 -4.71 8.37 4.24
N ALA A 78 -4.42 7.49 5.19
CA ALA A 78 -3.04 7.14 5.55
C ALA A 78 -2.29 6.41 4.40
N ASN A 79 -3.00 5.74 3.50
CA ASN A 79 -2.38 4.90 2.46
C ASN A 79 -2.72 5.32 1.03
N CYS A 80 -3.74 6.15 0.83
CA CYS A 80 -4.31 6.45 -0.48
C CYS A 80 -4.57 7.93 -0.69
N ASP A 81 -4.17 8.43 -1.86
CA ASP A 81 -4.79 9.58 -2.50
C ASP A 81 -5.92 9.02 -3.37
N MET A 82 -7.15 9.28 -2.95
CA MET A 82 -8.36 8.71 -3.54
C MET A 82 -8.86 9.59 -4.68
N GLN A 83 -9.34 8.98 -5.77
CA GLN A 83 -10.04 9.68 -6.83
C GLN A 83 -11.08 8.80 -7.52
N ILE A 84 -12.10 9.44 -8.10
CA ILE A 84 -12.99 8.81 -9.06
C ILE A 84 -12.44 9.08 -10.47
N ILE A 85 -12.20 8.02 -11.24
CA ILE A 85 -11.86 8.10 -12.66
C ILE A 85 -13.13 7.86 -13.48
N GLY A 86 -13.54 8.88 -14.23
CA GLY A 86 -14.81 8.84 -14.96
C GLY A 86 -15.99 8.75 -14.00
N THR A 87 -16.84 7.74 -14.18
CA THR A 87 -18.02 7.50 -13.32
C THR A 87 -18.08 6.08 -12.76
N THR A 88 -17.07 5.25 -13.04
CA THR A 88 -17.13 3.79 -12.80
C THR A 88 -15.96 3.25 -12.00
N GLN A 89 -14.91 4.05 -11.78
CA GLN A 89 -13.67 3.57 -11.19
C GLN A 89 -13.29 4.41 -9.98
N LEU A 90 -13.17 3.76 -8.83
CA LEU A 90 -12.57 4.34 -7.64
C LEU A 90 -11.11 3.91 -7.59
N GLN A 91 -10.20 4.87 -7.53
CA GLN A 91 -8.76 4.66 -7.59
C GLN A 91 -8.09 5.20 -6.34
N CYS A 92 -7.13 4.43 -5.82
CA CYS A 92 -6.13 4.86 -4.85
C CYS A 92 -4.78 4.96 -5.56
N THR A 93 -4.16 6.11 -5.46
CA THR A 93 -2.72 6.25 -5.67
C THR A 93 -2.03 6.04 -4.33
N ILE A 94 -1.06 5.13 -4.27
CA ILE A 94 -0.44 4.72 -3.00
C ILE A 94 0.39 5.87 -2.44
N ARG A 95 0.06 6.32 -1.23
CA ARG A 95 0.77 7.38 -0.52
C ARG A 95 1.99 6.85 0.20
N GLN A 96 3.05 7.68 0.22
CA GLN A 96 4.32 7.35 0.87
C GLN A 96 4.81 5.96 0.46
N ALA A 97 4.62 5.66 -0.82
CA ALA A 97 4.95 4.38 -1.41
C ALA A 97 6.47 4.16 -1.35
N PRO A 98 6.92 2.95 -0.96
CA PRO A 98 8.30 2.52 -1.21
C PRO A 98 8.66 2.69 -2.69
N THR A 99 9.93 2.87 -2.99
CA THR A 99 10.43 3.21 -4.34
C THR A 99 9.97 2.21 -5.41
N GLN A 100 9.77 0.94 -5.04
CA GLN A 100 9.32 -0.12 -5.93
C GLN A 100 7.89 0.07 -6.45
N VAL A 101 7.02 0.71 -5.66
CA VAL A 101 5.60 0.89 -5.97
C VAL A 101 5.21 2.37 -6.04
N ASN A 102 6.20 3.25 -6.16
CA ASN A 102 5.99 4.69 -6.19
C ASN A 102 5.14 5.10 -7.40
N GLY A 103 4.11 5.92 -7.16
CA GLY A 103 3.09 6.27 -8.16
C GLY A 103 2.21 5.10 -8.62
N GLY A 104 2.35 3.92 -8.02
CA GLY A 104 1.47 2.79 -8.29
C GLY A 104 0.03 3.08 -7.85
N THR A 105 -0.93 2.57 -8.62
CA THR A 105 -2.35 2.76 -8.32
C THR A 105 -3.07 1.42 -8.21
N ILE A 106 -4.06 1.38 -7.32
CA ILE A 106 -5.00 0.29 -7.17
C ILE A 106 -6.39 0.86 -7.35
N SER A 107 -7.14 0.25 -8.26
CA SER A 107 -8.49 0.69 -8.59
C SER A 107 -9.47 -0.44 -8.44
N VAL A 108 -10.66 -0.11 -7.97
CA VAL A 108 -11.83 -0.97 -8.12
C VAL A 108 -12.73 -0.34 -9.17
N ARG A 109 -12.97 -1.08 -10.23
CA ARG A 109 -13.79 -0.64 -11.35
C ARG A 109 -15.09 -1.43 -11.31
N ARG A 110 -16.18 -0.71 -11.53
CA ARG A 110 -17.51 -1.26 -11.69
C ARG A 110 -17.85 -1.31 -13.16
N ASP A 111 -18.23 -2.48 -13.64
CA ASP A 111 -18.82 -2.60 -14.96
C ASP A 111 -20.22 -1.96 -14.96
N ALA A 112 -20.44 -1.00 -15.87
CA ALA A 112 -21.67 -0.20 -15.88
C ALA A 112 -22.91 -1.01 -16.29
N ILE A 113 -22.73 -2.13 -17.00
CA ILE A 113 -23.82 -2.94 -17.56
C ILE A 113 -24.18 -4.06 -16.59
N THR A 114 -23.19 -4.81 -16.13
CA THR A 114 -23.35 -5.99 -15.28
C THR A 114 -23.35 -5.66 -13.79
N GLY A 115 -22.81 -4.51 -13.39
CA GLY A 115 -22.56 -4.17 -12.00
C GLY A 115 -21.44 -4.99 -11.35
N ALA A 116 -20.72 -5.80 -12.12
CA ALA A 116 -19.60 -6.58 -11.62
C ALA A 116 -18.43 -5.67 -11.23
N TRP A 117 -17.72 -6.03 -10.15
CA TRP A 117 -16.53 -5.31 -9.71
C TRP A 117 -15.27 -6.07 -10.08
N ASP A 118 -14.35 -5.40 -10.74
CA ASP A 118 -12.98 -5.85 -10.94
C ASP A 118 -11.99 -4.99 -10.17
N CYS A 119 -10.84 -5.57 -9.82
CA CYS A 119 -9.71 -4.84 -9.29
C CYS A 119 -8.62 -4.73 -10.36
N VAL A 120 -8.08 -3.54 -10.55
CA VAL A 120 -7.03 -3.25 -11.52
C VAL A 120 -5.87 -2.58 -10.81
N ALA A 121 -4.68 -3.15 -10.93
CA ALA A 121 -3.44 -2.53 -10.49
C ALA A 121 -2.71 -1.87 -11.67
N ALA A 122 -2.07 -0.72 -11.45
CA ALA A 122 -1.26 -0.05 -12.48
C ALA A 122 0.04 0.55 -11.90
N GLY A 123 0.99 0.87 -12.79
CA GLY A 123 2.31 1.37 -12.42
C GLY A 123 3.10 0.34 -11.60
N GLY A 124 3.89 0.80 -10.63
CA GLY A 124 4.67 -0.11 -9.77
C GLY A 124 3.82 -1.09 -8.94
N ALA A 125 2.56 -0.77 -8.68
CA ALA A 125 1.63 -1.66 -7.98
C ALA A 125 1.17 -2.86 -8.83
N ALA A 126 1.34 -2.82 -10.16
CA ALA A 126 1.00 -3.91 -11.07
C ALA A 126 2.09 -4.99 -11.19
N ASP A 127 3.27 -4.76 -10.59
CA ASP A 127 4.31 -5.78 -10.54
C ASP A 127 3.78 -7.04 -9.83
N VAL A 128 4.01 -8.20 -10.45
CA VAL A 128 3.53 -9.52 -9.97
C VAL A 128 3.97 -9.80 -8.53
N LYS A 129 5.09 -9.21 -8.08
CA LYS A 129 5.61 -9.36 -6.72
C LYS A 129 4.75 -8.66 -5.67
N TYR A 130 4.16 -7.51 -6.00
CA TYR A 130 3.45 -6.65 -5.05
C TYR A 130 1.94 -6.62 -5.27
N LYS A 131 1.46 -6.93 -6.48
CA LYS A 131 0.02 -6.87 -6.79
C LYS A 131 -0.77 -7.90 -5.98
N PRO A 132 -1.97 -7.55 -5.47
CA PRO A 132 -2.84 -8.50 -4.82
C PRO A 132 -3.34 -9.54 -5.84
N LYS A 133 -3.45 -10.80 -5.44
CA LYS A 133 -3.91 -11.88 -6.35
C LYS A 133 -5.33 -11.67 -6.90
N SER A 134 -6.15 -10.89 -6.19
CA SER A 134 -7.50 -10.52 -6.59
C SER A 134 -7.55 -9.42 -7.67
N CYS A 135 -6.41 -8.83 -8.02
CA CYS A 135 -6.31 -7.74 -8.97
C CYS A 135 -5.61 -8.19 -10.25
N ALA A 136 -6.14 -7.73 -11.38
CA ALA A 136 -5.51 -7.88 -12.68
C ALA A 136 -4.28 -6.97 -12.79
#